data_AF-A0A2H0RY03-F1
#
_entry.id   AF-A0A2H0RY03-F1
#
_cell.length_a   1.000
_cell.length_b   1.000
_cell.length_c   1.000
_cell.angle_alpha   90.00
_cell.angle_beta   90.00
_cell.angle_gamma   90.00
#
_symmetry.space_group_name_H-M   'P 1'
#
loop_
_entity.id
_entity.type
_entity.pdbx_description
1 polymer ?
#
loop_
_entity_poly.entity_id
_entity_poly.type
_entity_poly.pdbx_seq_one_letter_code
_entity_poly.pdbx_strand_id
1 'polypeptide(L)'
;MYTHYLMSHSPSHYRSTMHWLTPPAQPEQPRNPVKLMVLTSVRDVGSCDKNGSSVSTPEGWRYMEGAVERLINESREGGALSGLIEVVGIINDDMEQDMKGSPYPAQPKPYEPWIHLHHLRNESGELIAGENMTHWIPSTFRKVRTADDPAQKAELKTEFERQVAERMRQCNADILLSDHYMARIEHLIAKEHGLYGRVLNIHPAITLADHPYCFRGPTPTQDSIDRAQTDDHTITGATLHLVNSVIDDGPPIAHMEGTPVYPYDDPQHLRYRNYQQAKLPLLTTGLRHYVEHIFMHMNRHTSQLTPQ
;
A
#
# COMPACT_ATOMS: atom_id res chain seq x y z
N MET A 1 -15.03 17.39 49.84
CA MET A 1 -14.42 16.12 49.40
C MET A 1 -14.83 15.90 47.95
N TYR A 2 -14.00 16.32 47.00
CA TYR A 2 -14.17 15.97 45.58
C TYR A 2 -12.82 15.43 45.14
N THR A 3 -12.73 14.11 45.05
CA THR A 3 -11.53 13.40 44.62
C THR A 3 -11.59 13.28 43.11
N HIS A 4 -10.77 14.06 42.40
CA HIS A 4 -10.52 13.87 40.97
C HIS A 4 -9.80 12.53 40.77
N TYR A 5 -10.47 11.59 40.10
CA TYR A 5 -9.84 10.41 39.51
C TYR A 5 -9.20 10.85 38.19
N LEU A 6 -7.99 11.39 38.26
CA LEU A 6 -7.08 11.44 37.11
C LEU A 6 -6.42 10.07 37.03
N MET A 7 -6.99 9.16 36.22
CA MET A 7 -6.28 7.96 35.80
C MET A 7 -5.16 8.39 34.86
N SER A 8 -3.97 8.60 35.42
CA SER A 8 -2.72 8.70 34.68
C SER A 8 -2.43 7.36 33.99
N HIS A 9 -2.91 7.19 32.76
CA HIS A 9 -2.40 6.15 31.89
C HIS A 9 -1.02 6.59 31.41
N SER A 10 0.02 6.00 32.00
CA SER A 10 1.39 6.16 31.52
C SER A 10 1.50 5.58 30.11
N PRO A 11 1.88 6.35 29.08
CA PRO A 11 2.03 5.86 27.71
C PRO A 11 3.40 5.19 27.54
N SER A 12 3.67 4.17 28.36
CA SER A 12 4.89 3.37 28.22
C SER A 12 4.50 1.94 27.86
N HIS A 13 5.06 1.45 26.75
CA HIS A 13 5.12 0.05 26.28
C HIS A 13 4.20 -0.40 25.13
N TYR A 14 3.76 0.49 24.23
CA TYR A 14 3.39 0.05 22.88
C TYR A 14 4.61 0.18 21.96
N ARG A 15 5.39 -0.89 21.86
CA ARG A 15 6.39 -1.02 20.79
C ARG A 15 5.73 -1.77 19.65
N SER A 16 5.71 -1.16 18.47
CA SER A 16 5.32 -1.87 17.26
C SER A 16 6.21 -3.09 17.10
N THR A 17 5.60 -4.25 16.86
CA THR A 17 6.31 -5.52 16.71
C THR A 17 6.11 -6.03 15.30
N MET A 18 7.22 -6.41 14.67
CA MET A 18 7.26 -6.96 13.32
C MET A 18 7.30 -8.47 13.38
N HIS A 19 6.47 -9.13 12.58
CA HIS A 19 6.38 -10.59 12.53
C HIS A 19 6.52 -11.09 11.09
N TRP A 20 7.45 -12.03 10.89
CA TRP A 20 7.69 -12.69 9.61
C TRP A 20 6.88 -13.98 9.54
N LEU A 21 6.13 -14.17 8.45
CA LEU A 21 5.28 -15.36 8.29
C LEU A 21 5.80 -16.34 7.25
N THR A 22 6.75 -15.92 6.44
CA THR A 22 7.56 -16.81 5.62
C THR A 22 8.91 -17.04 6.33
N PRO A 23 9.35 -18.30 6.56
CA PRO A 23 10.66 -18.55 7.14
C PRO A 23 11.74 -17.90 6.28
N PRO A 24 12.65 -17.10 6.85
CA PRO A 24 13.67 -16.45 6.05
C PRO A 24 14.59 -17.52 5.46
N ALA A 25 14.60 -17.63 4.13
CA ALA A 25 15.71 -18.24 3.42
C ALA A 25 17.00 -17.43 3.68
N GLN A 26 18.18 -17.89 3.25
CA GLN A 26 19.36 -17.00 3.33
C GLN A 26 19.10 -15.73 2.50
N PRO A 27 19.37 -14.53 3.07
CA PRO A 27 19.15 -13.27 2.36
C PRO A 27 20.07 -13.21 1.14
N GLU A 28 19.52 -12.76 0.01
CA GLU A 28 20.27 -12.53 -1.20
C GLU A 28 19.95 -11.16 -1.75
N GLN A 29 20.98 -10.39 -2.09
CA GLN A 29 20.80 -9.10 -2.73
C GLN A 29 20.74 -9.27 -4.25
N PRO A 30 19.82 -8.54 -4.91
CA PRO A 30 19.75 -8.57 -6.35
C PRO A 30 20.97 -7.85 -6.94
N ARG A 31 21.46 -8.30 -8.12
CA ARG A 31 22.60 -7.66 -8.79
C ARG A 31 22.27 -6.26 -9.32
N ASN A 32 21.03 -6.08 -9.73
CA ASN A 32 20.44 -4.80 -10.10
C ASN A 32 19.18 -4.62 -9.24
N PRO A 33 18.78 -3.38 -8.89
CA PRO A 33 17.56 -3.16 -8.12
C PRO A 33 16.33 -3.81 -8.78
N VAL A 34 15.44 -4.38 -7.96
CA VAL A 34 14.15 -4.89 -8.41
C VAL A 34 13.25 -3.72 -8.78
N LYS A 35 12.72 -3.73 -10.00
CA LYS A 35 11.91 -2.62 -10.51
C LYS A 35 10.47 -2.73 -9.99
N LEU A 36 10.07 -1.77 -9.16
CA LEU A 36 8.76 -1.73 -8.52
C LEU A 36 7.88 -0.69 -9.20
N MET A 37 6.66 -1.10 -9.53
CA MET A 37 5.58 -0.19 -9.91
C MET A 37 4.52 -0.14 -8.80
N VAL A 38 3.95 1.04 -8.55
CA VAL A 38 2.85 1.21 -7.59
C VAL A 38 1.53 1.33 -8.35
N LEU A 39 0.48 0.63 -7.91
CA LEU A 39 -0.90 0.82 -8.37
C LEU A 39 -1.73 1.41 -7.22
N THR A 40 -2.41 2.53 -7.49
CA THR A 40 -3.17 3.24 -6.46
C THR A 40 -4.46 3.86 -7.00
N SER A 41 -5.40 4.14 -6.10
CA SER A 41 -6.55 5.00 -6.33
C SER A 41 -6.41 6.30 -5.53
N VAL A 42 -6.01 7.37 -6.22
CA VAL A 42 -5.88 8.72 -5.65
C VAL A 42 -7.17 9.22 -4.97
N ARG A 43 -8.36 8.81 -5.44
CA ARG A 43 -9.65 9.14 -4.79
C ARG A 43 -9.70 8.67 -3.35
N ASP A 44 -9.15 7.49 -3.05
CA ASP A 44 -9.19 6.91 -1.72
C ASP A 44 -8.10 7.52 -0.85
N VAL A 45 -6.89 7.67 -1.41
CA VAL A 45 -5.79 8.40 -0.76
C VAL A 45 -6.23 9.82 -0.37
N GLY A 46 -6.94 10.54 -1.23
CA GLY A 46 -7.38 11.91 -0.97
C GLY A 46 -8.57 12.05 -0.02
N SER A 47 -9.51 11.11 -0.03
CA SER A 47 -10.69 11.17 0.84
C SER A 47 -10.44 10.59 2.23
N CYS A 48 -9.59 9.56 2.35
CA CYS A 48 -9.34 8.87 3.60
C CYS A 48 -8.05 9.36 4.29
N ASP A 49 -6.91 9.27 3.60
CA ASP A 49 -5.61 9.33 4.28
C ASP A 49 -4.97 10.72 4.18
N LYS A 50 -5.24 11.40 3.08
CA LYS A 50 -4.73 12.73 2.71
C LYS A 50 -3.20 12.76 2.62
N ASN A 51 -2.60 11.68 2.11
CA ASN A 51 -1.17 11.60 1.83
C ASN A 51 -0.73 12.78 0.96
N GLY A 52 0.44 13.35 1.22
CA GLY A 52 0.91 14.54 0.51
C GLY A 52 0.42 15.87 1.08
N SER A 53 -0.40 15.85 2.15
CA SER A 53 -0.98 17.06 2.75
C SER A 53 -0.69 17.18 4.25
N SER A 54 -1.14 18.29 4.86
CA SER A 54 -1.12 18.47 6.32
C SER A 54 -2.42 17.98 6.94
N VAL A 55 -2.31 17.12 7.95
CA VAL A 55 -3.43 16.56 8.71
C VAL A 55 -3.37 17.02 10.16
N SER A 56 -4.53 17.19 10.78
CA SER A 56 -4.61 17.45 12.21
C SER A 56 -4.26 16.18 12.99
N THR A 57 -3.58 16.34 14.12
CA THR A 57 -3.30 15.28 15.10
C THR A 57 -3.50 15.86 16.50
N PRO A 58 -3.58 15.03 17.57
CA PRO A 58 -3.63 15.54 18.94
C PRO A 58 -2.44 16.45 19.32
N GLU A 59 -1.32 16.31 18.63
CA GLU A 59 -0.10 17.09 18.85
C GLU A 59 0.05 18.27 17.86
N GLY A 60 -1.04 18.62 17.16
CA GLY A 60 -1.08 19.67 16.14
C GLY A 60 -0.96 19.15 14.71
N TRP A 61 -0.77 20.07 13.76
CA TRP A 61 -0.67 19.72 12.35
C TRP A 61 0.60 18.92 12.06
N ARG A 62 0.47 17.88 11.23
CA ARG A 62 1.56 17.02 10.77
C ARG A 62 1.43 16.77 9.28
N TYR A 63 2.57 16.59 8.62
CA TYR A 63 2.59 16.14 7.23
C TYR A 63 2.25 14.64 7.15
N MET A 64 1.34 14.26 6.28
CA MET A 64 1.01 12.85 6.02
C MET A 64 1.86 12.32 4.87
N GLU A 65 2.96 11.65 5.20
CA GLU A 65 3.77 10.92 4.23
C GLU A 65 3.01 9.68 3.72
N GLY A 66 2.99 9.48 2.39
CA GLY A 66 2.40 8.30 1.76
C GLY A 66 3.41 7.20 1.39
N ALA A 67 2.91 6.05 0.95
CA ALA A 67 3.75 4.92 0.54
C ALA A 67 4.72 5.29 -0.61
N VAL A 68 4.26 6.03 -1.62
CA VAL A 68 5.09 6.49 -2.74
C VAL A 68 6.30 7.28 -2.25
N GLU A 69 6.07 8.27 -1.38
CA GLU A 69 7.15 9.11 -0.87
C GLU A 69 8.13 8.30 -0.01
N ARG A 70 7.61 7.42 0.85
CA ARG A 70 8.44 6.50 1.64
C ARG A 70 9.32 5.64 0.75
N LEU A 71 8.76 5.02 -0.29
CA LEU A 71 9.51 4.17 -1.22
C LEU A 71 10.64 4.93 -1.91
N ILE A 72 10.35 6.14 -2.42
CA ILE A 72 11.36 6.96 -3.10
C ILE A 72 12.46 7.39 -2.14
N ASN A 73 12.13 7.75 -0.91
CA ASN A 73 13.14 8.16 0.07
C ASN A 73 14.01 6.98 0.51
N GLU A 74 13.41 5.81 0.73
CA GLU A 74 14.14 4.61 1.18
C GLU A 74 14.94 3.94 0.06
N SER A 75 14.59 4.13 -1.21
CA SER A 75 15.35 3.58 -2.34
C SER A 75 16.62 4.38 -2.67
N ARG A 76 16.75 5.61 -2.17
CA ARG A 76 17.94 6.45 -2.38
C ARG A 76 19.15 5.93 -1.62
N GLU A 77 20.35 6.39 -2.01
CA GLU A 77 21.60 6.11 -1.30
C GLU A 77 21.45 6.35 0.21
N GLY A 78 21.79 5.35 1.02
CA GLY A 78 21.68 5.37 2.48
C GLY A 78 20.30 4.99 3.05
N GLY A 79 19.26 4.89 2.21
CA GLY A 79 17.93 4.41 2.60
C GLY A 79 17.89 2.88 2.77
N ALA A 80 16.86 2.38 3.45
CA ALA A 80 16.76 0.95 3.76
C ALA A 80 16.41 0.06 2.56
N LEU A 81 16.01 0.64 1.44
CA LEU A 81 15.73 -0.07 0.19
C LEU A 81 16.75 0.27 -0.91
N SER A 82 17.81 1.01 -0.57
CA SER A 82 18.88 1.39 -1.48
C SER A 82 19.54 0.18 -2.12
N GLY A 83 19.64 0.20 -3.45
CA GLY A 83 20.18 -0.91 -4.25
C GLY A 83 19.30 -2.17 -4.30
N LEU A 84 18.24 -2.26 -3.49
CA LEU A 84 17.32 -3.38 -3.47
C LEU A 84 16.15 -3.18 -4.44
N ILE A 85 15.60 -1.95 -4.48
CA ILE A 85 14.49 -1.62 -5.37
C ILE A 85 14.76 -0.32 -6.13
N GLU A 86 14.09 -0.19 -7.27
CA GLU A 86 13.94 1.05 -8.02
C GLU A 86 12.45 1.26 -8.29
N VAL A 87 11.89 2.40 -7.87
CA VAL A 87 10.51 2.74 -8.26
C VAL A 87 10.52 3.26 -9.69
N VAL A 88 9.89 2.53 -10.60
CA VAL A 88 9.89 2.81 -12.04
C VAL A 88 8.57 3.39 -12.56
N GLY A 89 7.56 3.49 -11.70
CA GLY A 89 6.32 4.16 -12.05
C GLY A 89 5.20 4.00 -11.03
N ILE A 90 4.18 4.82 -11.21
CA ILE A 90 2.95 4.86 -10.42
C ILE A 90 1.80 4.84 -11.42
N ILE A 91 0.86 3.93 -11.23
CA ILE A 91 -0.39 3.87 -11.99
C ILE A 91 -1.51 4.40 -11.11
N ASN A 92 -2.22 5.41 -11.61
CA ASN A 92 -3.48 5.86 -11.03
C ASN A 92 -4.67 5.36 -11.86
N ASP A 93 -5.66 4.76 -11.19
CA ASP A 93 -6.85 4.19 -11.83
C ASP A 93 -8.07 5.12 -11.87
N ASP A 94 -8.01 6.30 -11.24
CA ASP A 94 -9.18 7.17 -11.12
C ASP A 94 -9.66 7.72 -12.45
N MET A 95 -10.97 7.90 -12.57
CA MET A 95 -11.59 8.69 -13.64
C MET A 95 -11.78 10.12 -13.14
N GLU A 96 -11.83 11.11 -14.03
CA GLU A 96 -12.03 12.52 -13.64
C GLU A 96 -13.28 12.74 -12.77
N GLN A 97 -14.35 12.00 -13.06
CA GLN A 97 -15.60 12.01 -12.30
C GLN A 97 -15.45 11.55 -10.84
N ASP A 98 -14.48 10.66 -10.54
CA ASP A 98 -14.22 10.18 -9.18
C ASP A 98 -13.58 11.25 -8.31
N MET A 99 -12.94 12.24 -8.93
CA MET A 99 -12.21 13.29 -8.23
C MET A 99 -13.11 14.42 -7.75
N LYS A 100 -14.42 14.35 -8.00
CA LYS A 100 -15.38 15.35 -7.52
C LYS A 100 -15.38 15.39 -5.99
N GLY A 101 -14.86 16.48 -5.42
CA GLY A 101 -14.74 16.66 -3.97
C GLY A 101 -13.44 16.09 -3.37
N SER A 102 -12.59 15.46 -4.18
CA SER A 102 -11.22 15.14 -3.79
C SER A 102 -10.37 16.41 -3.76
N PRO A 103 -9.40 16.54 -2.83
CA PRO A 103 -8.40 17.60 -2.88
C PRO A 103 -7.40 17.42 -4.02
N TYR A 104 -7.41 16.28 -4.70
CA TYR A 104 -6.46 15.92 -5.75
C TYR A 104 -7.13 15.82 -7.13
N PRO A 105 -6.44 16.21 -8.21
CA PRO A 105 -6.86 15.89 -9.57
C PRO A 105 -6.69 14.40 -9.89
N ALA A 106 -7.20 13.94 -11.04
CA ALA A 106 -7.00 12.55 -11.49
C ALA A 106 -5.57 12.30 -12.02
N GLN A 107 -4.85 13.38 -12.34
CA GLN A 107 -3.49 13.34 -12.85
C GLN A 107 -2.73 14.51 -12.23
N PRO A 108 -1.41 14.38 -11.99
CA PRO A 108 -0.64 15.49 -11.44
C PRO A 108 -0.74 16.71 -12.35
N LYS A 109 -0.97 17.87 -11.75
CA LYS A 109 -1.01 19.16 -12.44
C LYS A 109 -0.10 20.16 -11.75
N PRO A 110 0.54 21.08 -12.49
CA PRO A 110 1.32 22.14 -11.88
C PRO A 110 0.50 22.93 -10.87
N TYR A 111 1.05 23.14 -9.67
CA TYR A 111 0.47 23.95 -8.59
C TYR A 111 -0.84 23.44 -7.96
N GLU A 112 -1.38 22.30 -8.38
CA GLU A 112 -2.51 21.64 -7.71
C GLU A 112 -1.99 20.62 -6.69
N PRO A 113 -2.62 20.40 -5.53
CA PRO A 113 -2.17 19.40 -4.55
C PRO A 113 -2.03 18.00 -5.15
N TRP A 114 -1.11 17.20 -4.60
CA TRP A 114 -0.88 15.82 -5.03
C TRP A 114 -0.55 14.89 -3.85
N ILE A 115 -0.59 13.57 -4.09
CA ILE A 115 -0.43 12.53 -3.05
C ILE A 115 1.00 12.41 -2.47
N HIS A 116 1.93 13.24 -2.94
CA HIS A 116 3.30 13.41 -2.45
C HIS A 116 3.81 14.81 -2.84
N LEU A 117 4.97 15.21 -2.33
CA LEU A 117 5.59 16.49 -2.68
C LEU A 117 5.85 16.63 -4.19
N HIS A 118 5.53 17.80 -4.77
CA HIS A 118 5.69 18.07 -6.22
C HIS A 118 7.12 18.03 -6.74
N HIS A 119 8.09 18.25 -5.87
CA HIS A 119 9.51 18.23 -6.21
C HIS A 119 10.16 16.87 -5.93
N LEU A 120 9.38 15.87 -5.52
CA LEU A 120 9.87 14.51 -5.32
C LEU A 120 10.40 13.97 -6.65
N ARG A 121 11.62 13.44 -6.61
CA ARG A 121 12.33 12.86 -7.75
C ARG A 121 12.87 11.48 -7.40
N ASN A 122 12.93 10.60 -8.39
CA ASN A 122 13.67 9.33 -8.25
C ASN A 122 15.19 9.60 -8.27
N GLU A 123 15.98 8.53 -8.18
CA GLU A 123 17.44 8.61 -8.16
C GLU A 123 18.04 9.15 -9.47
N SER A 124 17.41 8.88 -10.62
CA SER A 124 17.81 9.43 -11.92
C SER A 124 17.43 10.90 -12.12
N GLY A 125 16.71 11.50 -11.15
CA GLY A 125 16.29 12.90 -11.17
C GLY A 125 14.98 13.16 -11.90
N GLU A 126 14.25 12.13 -12.34
CA GLU A 126 12.93 12.29 -12.94
C GLU A 126 11.89 12.69 -11.88
N LEU A 127 10.98 13.60 -12.25
CA LEU A 127 9.88 14.00 -11.39
C LEU A 127 8.90 12.84 -11.24
N ILE A 128 8.59 12.49 -9.99
CA ILE A 128 7.63 11.42 -9.70
C ILE A 128 6.22 11.77 -10.21
N ALA A 129 5.84 13.04 -10.08
CA ALA A 129 4.60 13.59 -10.65
C ALA A 129 4.67 13.85 -12.18
N GLY A 130 5.77 13.50 -12.84
CA GLY A 130 5.93 13.68 -14.29
C GLY A 130 5.34 12.54 -15.10
N GLU A 131 5.12 12.77 -16.40
CA GLU A 131 4.50 11.81 -17.34
C GLU A 131 5.27 10.50 -17.51
N ASN A 132 6.59 10.52 -17.27
CA ASN A 132 7.44 9.33 -17.29
C ASN A 132 7.23 8.42 -16.08
N MET A 133 6.77 8.98 -14.94
CA MET A 133 6.70 8.28 -13.67
C MET A 133 5.26 8.04 -13.21
N THR A 134 4.33 8.96 -13.48
CA THR A 134 2.91 8.79 -13.14
C THR A 134 2.11 8.54 -14.41
N HIS A 135 1.47 7.37 -14.47
CA HIS A 135 0.68 6.90 -15.61
C HIS A 135 -0.80 6.84 -15.23
N TRP A 136 -1.63 7.38 -16.10
CA TRP A 136 -3.08 7.38 -15.91
C TRP A 136 -3.73 6.26 -16.73
N ILE A 137 -4.32 5.28 -16.05
CA ILE A 137 -5.01 4.15 -16.67
C ILE A 137 -6.38 4.05 -16.02
N PRO A 138 -7.41 4.75 -16.51
CA PRO A 138 -8.69 4.83 -15.81
C PRO A 138 -9.43 3.49 -15.80
N SER A 139 -9.94 3.10 -14.62
CA SER A 139 -10.73 1.88 -14.43
C SER A 139 -12.19 2.03 -14.89
N THR A 140 -12.37 2.20 -16.21
CA THR A 140 -13.66 2.46 -16.87
C THR A 140 -14.70 1.37 -16.66
N PHE A 141 -14.29 0.13 -16.35
CA PHE A 141 -15.20 -0.95 -15.97
C PHE A 141 -16.10 -0.60 -14.77
N ARG A 142 -15.69 0.35 -13.92
CA ARG A 142 -16.51 0.85 -12.79
C ARG A 142 -17.75 1.61 -13.24
N LYS A 143 -17.80 2.12 -14.48
CA LYS A 143 -18.99 2.75 -15.05
C LYS A 143 -20.13 1.76 -15.30
N VAL A 144 -19.80 0.48 -15.48
CA VAL A 144 -20.77 -0.60 -15.71
C VAL A 144 -21.14 -1.23 -14.36
N ARG A 145 -22.43 -1.19 -14.02
CA ARG A 145 -22.94 -1.90 -12.85
C ARG A 145 -22.99 -3.38 -13.18
N THR A 146 -22.55 -4.22 -12.25
CA THR A 146 -22.52 -5.68 -12.45
C THR A 146 -23.90 -6.26 -12.73
N ALA A 147 -24.95 -5.66 -12.17
CA ALA A 147 -26.33 -6.08 -12.40
C ALA A 147 -26.86 -5.71 -13.80
N ASP A 148 -26.25 -4.72 -14.46
CA ASP A 148 -26.75 -4.17 -15.73
C ASP A 148 -26.10 -4.91 -16.92
N ASP A 149 -24.77 -5.10 -16.89
CA ASP A 149 -24.05 -5.89 -17.90
C ASP A 149 -22.77 -6.52 -17.31
N PRO A 150 -22.85 -7.75 -16.75
CA PRO A 150 -21.70 -8.40 -16.14
C PRO A 150 -20.63 -8.80 -17.16
N ALA A 151 -21.01 -9.11 -18.40
CA ALA A 151 -20.08 -9.54 -19.44
C ALA A 151 -19.21 -8.36 -19.91
N GLN A 152 -19.84 -7.22 -20.23
CA GLN A 152 -19.12 -6.01 -20.59
C GLN A 152 -18.21 -5.52 -19.46
N LYS A 153 -18.68 -5.60 -18.20
CA LYS A 153 -17.85 -5.22 -17.06
C LYS A 153 -16.59 -6.08 -16.94
N ALA A 154 -16.73 -7.40 -17.12
CA ALA A 154 -15.61 -8.33 -17.08
C ALA A 154 -14.61 -8.08 -18.23
N GLU A 155 -15.10 -7.81 -19.44
CA GLU A 155 -14.25 -7.45 -20.59
C GLU A 155 -13.47 -6.15 -20.33
N LEU A 156 -14.13 -5.09 -19.87
CA LEU A 156 -13.46 -3.83 -19.52
C LEU A 156 -12.48 -3.98 -18.36
N LYS A 157 -12.75 -4.88 -17.41
CA LYS A 157 -11.84 -5.18 -16.31
C LYS A 157 -10.59 -5.91 -16.81
N THR A 158 -10.77 -6.88 -17.69
CA THR A 158 -9.67 -7.59 -18.38
C THR A 158 -8.81 -6.60 -19.15
N GLU A 159 -9.43 -5.70 -19.91
CA GLU A 159 -8.74 -4.67 -20.68
C GLU A 159 -7.96 -3.68 -19.80
N PHE A 160 -8.54 -3.22 -18.70
CA PHE A 160 -7.84 -2.38 -17.72
C PHE A 160 -6.58 -3.08 -17.18
N GLU A 161 -6.70 -4.33 -16.75
CA GLU A 161 -5.56 -5.08 -16.20
C GLU A 161 -4.52 -5.42 -17.27
N ARG A 162 -4.94 -5.67 -18.51
CA ARG A 162 -4.03 -5.79 -19.65
C ARG A 162 -3.22 -4.52 -19.88
N GLN A 163 -3.84 -3.34 -19.78
CA GLN A 163 -3.13 -2.05 -19.89
C GLN A 163 -2.14 -1.83 -18.75
N VAL A 164 -2.49 -2.23 -17.51
CA VAL A 164 -1.56 -2.22 -16.38
C VAL A 164 -0.35 -3.11 -16.66
N ALA A 165 -0.57 -4.36 -17.09
CA ALA A 165 0.50 -5.30 -17.42
C ALA A 165 1.38 -4.80 -18.58
N GLU A 166 0.78 -4.19 -19.60
CA GLU A 166 1.50 -3.56 -20.71
C GLU A 166 2.41 -2.44 -20.19
N ARG A 167 1.89 -1.56 -19.33
CA ARG A 167 2.65 -0.46 -18.77
C ARG A 167 3.81 -0.95 -17.91
N MET A 168 3.56 -1.97 -17.07
CA MET A 168 4.63 -2.64 -16.31
C MET A 168 5.73 -3.14 -17.24
N ARG A 169 5.39 -3.82 -18.34
CA ARG A 169 6.37 -4.30 -19.32
C ARG A 169 7.15 -3.17 -19.98
N GLN A 170 6.48 -2.07 -20.36
CA GLN A 170 7.12 -0.90 -20.97
C GLN A 170 8.15 -0.26 -20.02
N CYS A 171 7.85 -0.21 -18.72
CA CYS A 171 8.76 0.29 -17.70
C CYS A 171 9.74 -0.76 -17.17
N ASN A 172 9.69 -2.00 -17.68
CA ASN A 172 10.44 -3.15 -17.18
C ASN A 172 10.23 -3.42 -15.68
N ALA A 173 9.01 -3.22 -15.17
CA ALA A 173 8.68 -3.49 -13.77
C ALA A 173 8.68 -5.01 -13.49
N ASP A 174 9.37 -5.40 -12.43
CA ASP A 174 9.47 -6.77 -11.94
C ASP A 174 8.31 -7.13 -11.01
N ILE A 175 7.84 -6.17 -10.22
CA ILE A 175 6.81 -6.34 -9.19
C ILE A 175 5.83 -5.18 -9.18
N LEU A 176 4.60 -5.45 -8.72
CA LEU A 176 3.54 -4.48 -8.54
C LEU A 176 3.17 -4.38 -7.06
N LEU A 177 3.18 -3.18 -6.49
CA LEU A 177 2.65 -2.91 -5.16
C LEU A 177 1.31 -2.18 -5.29
N SER A 178 0.25 -2.80 -4.80
CA SER A 178 -1.05 -2.16 -4.56
C SER A 178 -1.01 -1.39 -3.24
N ASP A 179 -1.31 -0.10 -3.30
CA ASP A 179 -1.50 0.77 -2.14
C ASP A 179 -2.74 1.62 -2.36
N HIS A 180 -3.80 1.40 -1.58
CA HIS A 180 -5.11 2.04 -1.78
C HIS A 180 -5.73 1.81 -3.16
N TYR A 181 -5.43 0.70 -3.83
CA TYR A 181 -6.17 0.32 -5.03
C TYR A 181 -7.53 -0.25 -4.65
N MET A 182 -8.62 0.43 -5.04
CA MET A 182 -9.97 0.14 -4.54
C MET A 182 -10.77 -0.84 -5.39
N ALA A 183 -10.11 -1.65 -6.22
CA ALA A 183 -10.77 -2.73 -6.97
C ALA A 183 -9.98 -4.03 -6.81
N ARG A 184 -10.68 -5.15 -6.97
CA ARG A 184 -10.03 -6.46 -6.91
C ARG A 184 -9.10 -6.63 -8.10
N ILE A 185 -7.91 -7.19 -7.89
CA ILE A 185 -7.01 -7.63 -8.95
C ILE A 185 -7.38 -9.06 -9.31
N GLU A 186 -7.60 -9.34 -10.60
CA GLU A 186 -8.14 -10.64 -11.05
C GLU A 186 -7.24 -11.35 -12.06
N HIS A 187 -6.93 -10.69 -13.15
CA HIS A 187 -6.22 -11.21 -14.31
C HIS A 187 -4.70 -10.98 -14.21
N LEU A 188 -4.21 -9.92 -13.55
CA LEU A 188 -2.78 -9.67 -13.42
C LEU A 188 -2.04 -10.86 -12.79
N ILE A 189 -2.66 -11.53 -11.83
CA ILE A 189 -2.08 -12.70 -11.14
C ILE A 189 -2.29 -14.02 -11.90
N ALA A 190 -2.93 -13.99 -13.07
CA ALA A 190 -3.04 -15.16 -13.93
C ALA A 190 -1.67 -15.56 -14.49
N LYS A 191 -1.48 -16.88 -14.70
CA LYS A 191 -0.19 -17.44 -15.13
C LYS A 191 0.32 -16.81 -16.43
N GLU A 192 -0.58 -16.46 -17.35
CA GLU A 192 -0.26 -15.85 -18.66
C GLU A 192 0.46 -14.48 -18.57
N HIS A 193 0.24 -13.73 -17.49
CA HIS A 193 0.90 -12.44 -17.27
C HIS A 193 2.24 -12.57 -16.54
N GLY A 194 2.56 -13.74 -15.98
CA GLY A 194 3.82 -13.98 -15.26
C GLY A 194 3.97 -13.24 -13.92
N LEU A 195 2.93 -12.55 -13.45
CA LEU A 195 2.97 -11.77 -12.19
C LEU A 195 2.49 -12.55 -10.96
N TYR A 196 2.21 -13.85 -11.07
CA TYR A 196 1.87 -14.67 -9.93
C TYR A 196 3.00 -14.64 -8.88
N GLY A 197 2.67 -14.26 -7.65
CA GLY A 197 3.64 -14.04 -6.56
C GLY A 197 4.49 -12.76 -6.68
N ARG A 198 4.18 -11.87 -7.63
CA ARG A 198 4.85 -10.58 -7.87
C ARG A 198 3.94 -9.37 -7.66
N VAL A 199 2.67 -9.60 -7.32
CA VAL A 199 1.71 -8.56 -6.98
C VAL A 199 1.52 -8.57 -5.46
N LEU A 200 1.84 -7.44 -4.84
CA LEU A 200 1.82 -7.22 -3.40
C LEU A 200 0.70 -6.24 -3.06
N ASN A 201 0.20 -6.28 -1.83
CA ASN A 201 -0.67 -5.26 -1.27
C ASN A 201 -0.21 -4.89 0.13
N ILE A 202 -0.20 -3.59 0.45
CA ILE A 202 0.06 -3.07 1.78
C ILE A 202 -1.25 -2.56 2.40
N HIS A 203 -1.80 -3.34 3.32
CA HIS A 203 -3.08 -3.06 3.98
C HIS A 203 -2.86 -2.33 5.32
N PRO A 204 -3.60 -1.25 5.64
CA PRO A 204 -3.45 -0.50 6.89
C PRO A 204 -4.17 -1.16 8.09
N ALA A 205 -4.16 -2.48 8.15
CA ALA A 205 -4.58 -3.28 9.29
C ALA A 205 -3.97 -4.68 9.25
N ILE A 206 -4.13 -5.42 10.35
CA ILE A 206 -3.75 -6.83 10.43
C ILE A 206 -4.83 -7.65 9.71
N THR A 207 -4.44 -8.48 8.74
CA THR A 207 -5.39 -9.28 7.94
C THR A 207 -5.36 -10.78 8.27
N LEU A 208 -4.60 -11.19 9.27
CA LEU A 208 -4.46 -12.60 9.67
C LEU A 208 -5.72 -13.09 10.37
N ALA A 209 -6.37 -14.12 9.82
CA ALA A 209 -7.68 -14.57 10.29
C ALA A 209 -7.68 -15.08 11.74
N ASP A 210 -6.55 -15.62 12.20
CA ASP A 210 -6.32 -16.11 13.56
C ASP A 210 -5.85 -15.02 14.53
N HIS A 211 -5.60 -13.81 14.04
CA HIS A 211 -5.19 -12.68 14.87
C HIS A 211 -6.41 -12.04 15.57
N PRO A 212 -6.35 -11.78 16.89
CA PRO A 212 -7.49 -11.22 17.64
C PRO A 212 -7.94 -9.85 17.13
N TYR A 213 -7.02 -9.09 16.52
CA TYR A 213 -7.26 -7.77 15.96
C TYR A 213 -7.20 -7.77 14.43
N CYS A 214 -7.91 -8.72 13.80
CA CYS A 214 -8.03 -8.82 12.36
C CYS A 214 -9.11 -7.86 11.82
N PHE A 215 -8.70 -6.89 10.99
CA PHE A 215 -9.59 -5.93 10.34
C PHE A 215 -9.34 -5.92 8.82
N ARG A 216 -10.12 -6.74 8.10
CA ARG A 216 -10.08 -6.85 6.63
C ARG A 216 -11.12 -5.95 5.97
N GLY A 217 -10.97 -5.70 4.67
CA GLY A 217 -11.99 -5.03 3.87
C GLY A 217 -11.85 -3.51 3.86
N PRO A 218 -12.92 -2.76 3.50
CA PRO A 218 -12.81 -1.37 3.08
C PRO A 218 -12.76 -0.34 4.23
N THR A 219 -13.13 -0.73 5.46
CA THR A 219 -13.26 0.20 6.60
C THR A 219 -12.36 -0.14 7.79
N PRO A 220 -11.11 -0.62 7.61
CA PRO A 220 -10.34 -1.22 8.70
C PRO A 220 -10.05 -0.25 9.85
N THR A 221 -9.89 1.05 9.54
CA THR A 221 -9.75 2.10 10.55
C THR A 221 -11.00 2.22 11.41
N GLN A 222 -12.18 2.32 10.80
CA GLN A 222 -13.44 2.47 11.54
C GLN A 222 -13.76 1.21 12.34
N ASP A 223 -13.58 0.03 11.74
CA ASP A 223 -13.81 -1.26 12.40
C ASP A 223 -12.96 -1.40 13.68
N SER A 224 -11.71 -0.91 13.63
CA SER A 224 -10.83 -0.91 14.81
C SER A 224 -11.25 0.10 15.89
N ILE A 225 -11.80 1.26 15.51
CA ILE A 225 -12.34 2.24 16.46
C ILE A 225 -13.60 1.69 17.12
N ASP A 226 -14.52 1.13 16.33
CA ASP A 226 -15.75 0.52 16.83
C ASP A 226 -15.44 -0.61 17.82
N ARG A 227 -14.42 -1.42 17.53
CA ARG A 227 -13.90 -2.43 18.44
C ARG A 227 -13.36 -1.83 19.74
N ALA A 228 -12.64 -0.71 19.69
CA ALA A 228 -12.13 -0.03 20.88
C ALA A 228 -13.23 0.57 21.77
N GLN A 229 -14.47 0.71 21.29
CA GLN A 229 -15.58 1.17 22.13
C GLN A 229 -16.07 0.11 23.12
N THR A 230 -15.86 -1.17 22.82
CA THR A 230 -16.31 -2.29 23.64
C THR A 230 -15.19 -2.97 24.40
N ASP A 231 -13.98 -2.97 23.84
CA ASP A 231 -12.85 -3.71 24.38
C ASP A 231 -11.98 -2.78 25.24
N ASP A 232 -11.52 -3.27 26.39
CA ASP A 232 -10.60 -2.53 27.29
C ASP A 232 -9.27 -2.19 26.60
N HIS A 233 -8.90 -2.99 25.59
CA HIS A 233 -7.67 -2.83 24.84
C HIS A 233 -7.86 -3.26 23.38
N THR A 234 -7.60 -2.33 22.46
CA THR A 234 -7.58 -2.58 21.03
C THR A 234 -6.29 -2.05 20.42
N ILE A 235 -5.71 -2.86 19.53
CA ILE A 235 -4.61 -2.45 18.66
C ILE A 235 -5.01 -2.66 17.21
N THR A 236 -4.32 -1.96 16.33
CA THR A 236 -4.30 -2.22 14.89
C THR A 236 -2.84 -2.27 14.42
N GLY A 237 -2.65 -2.33 13.10
CA GLY A 237 -1.34 -2.49 12.51
C GLY A 237 -1.39 -2.35 11.00
N ALA A 238 -0.53 -3.08 10.31
CA ALA A 238 -0.51 -3.18 8.87
C ALA A 238 -0.10 -4.59 8.43
N THR A 239 -0.46 -4.98 7.21
CA THR A 239 -0.06 -6.26 6.61
C THR A 239 0.47 -6.05 5.20
N LEU A 240 1.65 -6.60 4.91
CA LEU A 240 2.16 -6.75 3.56
C LEU A 240 1.90 -8.20 3.14
N HIS A 241 1.17 -8.39 2.04
CA HIS A 241 0.82 -9.73 1.57
C HIS A 241 0.88 -9.81 0.05
N LEU A 242 1.00 -11.04 -0.46
CA LEU A 242 0.78 -11.31 -1.87
C LEU A 242 -0.70 -11.16 -2.18
N VAL A 243 -1.03 -10.74 -3.40
CA VAL A 243 -2.41 -10.68 -3.87
C VAL A 243 -2.81 -12.05 -4.44
N ASN A 244 -3.99 -12.52 -4.05
CA ASN A 244 -4.66 -13.68 -4.65
C ASN A 244 -6.05 -13.25 -5.18
N SER A 245 -6.90 -14.22 -5.53
CA SER A 245 -8.25 -13.96 -6.04
C SER A 245 -9.24 -13.46 -4.96
N VAL A 246 -8.82 -13.37 -3.70
CA VAL A 246 -9.63 -12.99 -2.54
C VAL A 246 -9.06 -11.70 -1.93
N ILE A 247 -9.94 -10.76 -1.59
CA ILE A 247 -9.53 -9.47 -1.03
C ILE A 247 -8.87 -9.68 0.35
N ASP A 248 -7.68 -9.09 0.53
CA ASP A 248 -6.90 -9.08 1.78
C ASP A 248 -6.61 -10.48 2.39
N ASP A 249 -6.54 -11.51 1.55
CA ASP A 249 -6.42 -12.92 1.99
C ASP A 249 -5.25 -13.68 1.36
N GLY A 250 -4.49 -13.03 0.46
CA GLY A 250 -3.33 -13.70 -0.12
C GLY A 250 -2.22 -13.95 0.91
N PRO A 251 -1.26 -14.84 0.59
CA PRO A 251 -0.23 -15.26 1.53
C PRO A 251 0.48 -14.05 2.17
N PRO A 252 0.41 -13.90 3.50
CA PRO A 252 1.02 -12.79 4.18
C PRO A 252 2.54 -12.95 4.18
N ILE A 253 3.23 -11.87 3.83
CA ILE A 253 4.71 -11.81 3.89
C ILE A 253 5.11 -11.46 5.31
N ALA A 254 4.52 -10.38 5.81
CA ALA A 254 4.74 -9.90 7.16
C ALA A 254 3.60 -9.00 7.62
N HIS A 255 3.48 -8.84 8.92
CA HIS A 255 2.62 -7.83 9.51
C HIS A 255 3.37 -7.09 10.60
N MET A 256 2.93 -5.86 10.86
CA MET A 256 3.37 -5.07 11.98
C MET A 256 2.16 -4.69 12.80
N GLU A 257 2.22 -4.94 14.10
CA GLU A 257 1.14 -4.67 15.05
C GLU A 257 1.61 -3.71 16.15
N GLY A 258 0.68 -3.30 17.01
CA GLY A 258 0.99 -2.54 18.22
C GLY A 258 0.63 -1.06 18.15
N THR A 259 -0.06 -0.63 17.08
CA THR A 259 -0.66 0.71 17.04
C THR A 259 -1.87 0.71 17.98
N PRO A 260 -1.86 1.43 19.12
CA PRO A 260 -3.02 1.47 20.01
C PRO A 260 -4.20 2.12 19.29
N VAL A 261 -5.42 1.71 19.64
CA VAL A 261 -6.68 2.32 19.17
C VAL A 261 -7.50 2.75 20.38
N TYR A 262 -8.03 3.96 20.35
CA TYR A 262 -8.82 4.54 21.42
C TYR A 262 -10.29 4.69 21.01
N PRO A 263 -11.25 4.51 21.95
CA PRO A 263 -12.70 4.53 21.68
C PRO A 263 -13.21 5.77 20.94
N TYR A 264 -12.52 6.91 21.11
CA TYR A 264 -12.91 8.22 20.60
C TYR A 264 -11.86 8.82 19.66
N ASP A 265 -11.00 7.98 19.07
CA ASP A 265 -10.10 8.46 18.02
C ASP A 265 -10.90 9.09 16.88
N ASP A 266 -10.45 10.25 16.43
CA ASP A 266 -10.79 10.72 15.09
C ASP A 266 -10.12 9.77 14.07
N PRO A 267 -10.82 9.32 13.01
CA PRO A 267 -10.24 8.39 12.03
C PRO A 267 -8.95 8.90 11.38
N GLN A 268 -8.80 10.22 11.16
CA GLN A 268 -7.59 10.79 10.61
C GLN A 268 -6.43 10.71 11.61
N HIS A 269 -6.70 10.91 12.91
CA HIS A 269 -5.69 10.75 13.96
C HIS A 269 -5.18 9.32 14.03
N LEU A 270 -6.08 8.33 14.00
CA LEU A 270 -5.69 6.92 14.01
C LEU A 270 -4.92 6.54 12.74
N ARG A 271 -5.35 6.98 11.56
CA ARG A 271 -4.61 6.76 10.30
C ARG A 271 -3.20 7.29 10.37
N TYR A 272 -3.02 8.54 10.80
CA TYR A 272 -1.69 9.12 10.96
C TYR A 272 -0.83 8.28 11.91
N ARG A 273 -1.37 7.94 13.09
CA ARG A 273 -0.66 7.11 14.07
C ARG A 273 -0.27 5.75 13.49
N ASN A 274 -1.20 5.07 12.82
CA ASN A 274 -0.96 3.74 12.23
C ASN A 274 0.02 3.78 11.06
N TYR A 275 0.01 4.85 10.26
CA TYR A 275 0.98 5.05 9.20
C TYR A 275 2.41 5.13 9.74
N GLN A 276 2.61 5.96 10.76
CA GLN A 276 3.93 6.16 11.36
C GLN A 276 4.41 4.95 12.16
N GLN A 277 3.50 4.26 12.85
CA GLN A 277 3.85 3.17 13.77
C GLN A 277 3.88 1.79 13.10
N ALA A 278 3.13 1.58 12.02
CA ALA A 278 2.98 0.26 11.40
C ALA A 278 3.15 0.29 9.88
N LYS A 279 2.31 1.03 9.13
CA LYS A 279 2.24 0.89 7.67
C LYS A 279 3.54 1.26 6.96
N LEU A 280 4.10 2.44 7.23
CA LEU A 280 5.33 2.88 6.55
C LEU A 280 6.57 2.10 7.00
N PRO A 281 6.77 1.79 8.29
CA PRO A 281 7.85 0.89 8.70
C PRO A 281 7.72 -0.51 8.06
N LEU A 282 6.51 -1.09 8.05
CA LEU A 282 6.24 -2.39 7.43
C LEU A 282 6.48 -2.36 5.93
N LEU A 283 6.08 -1.30 5.24
CA LEU A 283 6.33 -1.14 3.81
C LEU A 283 7.83 -1.29 3.53
N THR A 284 8.67 -0.58 4.28
CA THR A 284 10.13 -0.64 4.15
C THR A 284 10.69 -2.01 4.51
N THR A 285 10.46 -2.47 5.74
CA THR A 285 11.09 -3.72 6.21
C THR A 285 10.51 -4.95 5.51
N GLY A 286 9.21 -4.94 5.25
CA GLY A 286 8.49 -6.01 4.55
C GLY A 286 8.92 -6.15 3.10
N LEU A 287 9.07 -5.05 2.35
CA LEU A 287 9.58 -5.12 0.98
C LEU A 287 11.02 -5.58 0.91
N ARG A 288 11.89 -5.09 1.81
CA ARG A 288 13.26 -5.61 1.93
C ARG A 288 13.24 -7.13 2.09
N HIS A 289 12.46 -7.64 3.04
CA HIS A 289 12.39 -9.07 3.29
C HIS A 289 11.83 -9.85 2.10
N TYR A 290 10.77 -9.34 1.46
CA TYR A 290 10.22 -9.94 0.26
C TYR A 290 11.28 -10.05 -0.84
N VAL A 291 12.03 -8.98 -1.11
CA VAL A 291 13.09 -9.00 -2.12
C VAL A 291 14.17 -10.01 -1.76
N GLU A 292 14.75 -9.90 -0.57
CA GLU A 292 15.94 -10.67 -0.16
C GLU A 292 15.67 -12.15 0.06
N HIS A 293 14.45 -12.52 0.49
CA HIS A 293 14.14 -13.90 0.92
C HIS A 293 13.09 -14.61 0.08
N ILE A 294 12.27 -13.89 -0.69
CA ILE A 294 11.16 -14.49 -1.44
C ILE A 294 11.39 -14.33 -2.95
N PHE A 295 11.47 -13.08 -3.43
CA PHE A 295 11.58 -12.77 -4.85
C PHE A 295 12.83 -13.39 -5.50
N MET A 296 13.99 -13.26 -4.86
CA MET A 296 15.25 -13.80 -5.38
C MET A 296 15.23 -15.34 -5.50
N HIS A 297 14.58 -16.03 -4.55
CA HIS A 297 14.45 -17.49 -4.57
C HIS A 297 13.44 -17.95 -5.62
N MET A 298 12.33 -17.22 -5.80
CA MET A 298 11.36 -17.50 -6.87
C MET A 298 12.01 -17.45 -8.25
N ASN A 299 12.87 -16.46 -8.52
CA ASN A 299 13.54 -16.29 -9.82
C ASN A 299 14.57 -17.37 -10.14
N ARG A 300 15.20 -17.98 -9.13
CA ARG A 300 16.11 -19.12 -9.35
C ARG A 300 15.38 -20.34 -9.88
N HIS A 301 14.23 -20.66 -9.31
CA HIS A 301 13.48 -21.86 -9.69
C HIS A 301 12.87 -21.76 -11.09
N THR A 302 12.44 -20.57 -11.54
CA THR A 302 12.03 -20.36 -12.93
C THR A 302 13.19 -20.49 -13.91
N SER A 303 14.39 -20.02 -13.54
CA SER A 303 15.59 -20.10 -14.38
C SER A 303 16.12 -21.54 -14.57
N GLN A 304 15.85 -22.44 -13.61
CA GLN A 304 16.24 -23.86 -13.68
C GLN A 304 15.23 -24.75 -14.44
N LEU A 305 14.04 -24.23 -14.77
CA LEU A 305 12.96 -24.97 -15.43
C LEU A 305 12.83 -24.69 -16.94
N THR A 306 13.72 -23.87 -17.51
CA THR A 306 13.92 -23.78 -18.97
C THR A 306 14.96 -24.81 -19.40
N PRO A 307 14.59 -25.90 -20.11
CA PRO A 307 15.56 -26.74 -20.80
C PRO A 307 16.16 -25.95 -21.97
N GLN A 308 17.44 -26.23 -22.25
CA GLN A 308 18.12 -25.86 -23.49
C GLN A 308 17.38 -26.36 -24.73
#